data_AF-A0A1F5CPE9-F1
#
_entry.id   AF-A0A1F5CPE9-F1
#
_cell.length_a   1.000
_cell.length_b   1.000
_cell.length_c   1.000
_cell.angle_alpha   90.00
_cell.angle_beta   90.00
_cell.angle_gamma   90.00
#
_symmetry.space_group_name_H-M   'P 1'
#
loop_
_entity.id
_entity.type
_entity.pdbx_description
1 polymer ?
#
loop_
_entity_poly.entity_id
_entity_poly.type
_entity_poly.pdbx_seq_one_letter_code
_entity_poly.pdbx_strand_id
1 'polypeptide(L)'
;MSQYYTAQRIRGLYEPDSKEPFKLSRSKIDLFLECPRCFYLDRRLGVGRPPGFPFALNSAVDALLKQEFDVYRANGAKHPLIEKYGVDARPVSHKDLDKWRHNFTGVQFLHEPTNLLITGAIDDLWQNSKGEYIVVDYKATAKAEEITKLDKDWHKGYKRQMEIYQWLLRRNGYEVSDTGYFVYCNGKADRESFDGKLEFDVTLIPYKGDSSWVEKTILDIHKCLNDGKIPEAGSDCDYCGYINSVKSKE
;
A
#
# COMPACT_ATOMS: atom_id res chain seq x y z
N MET A 1 -4.15 1.45 -23.15
CA MET A 1 -4.61 0.64 -21.99
C MET A 1 -4.85 -0.83 -22.34
N SER A 2 -5.44 -1.17 -23.50
CA SER A 2 -5.70 -2.57 -23.90
C SER A 2 -4.45 -3.45 -23.98
N GLN A 3 -3.29 -2.89 -24.35
CA GLN A 3 -2.02 -3.65 -24.41
C GLN A 3 -1.51 -4.13 -23.04
N TYR A 4 -1.95 -3.50 -21.94
CA TYR A 4 -1.49 -3.82 -20.58
C TYR A 4 -2.57 -4.47 -19.71
N TYR A 5 -3.78 -4.63 -20.24
CA TYR A 5 -4.91 -5.24 -19.53
C TYR A 5 -5.42 -6.46 -20.28
N THR A 6 -5.29 -7.61 -19.63
CA THR A 6 -5.94 -8.85 -20.07
C THR A 6 -7.22 -9.04 -19.26
N ALA A 7 -8.37 -9.03 -19.95
CA ALA A 7 -9.68 -9.14 -19.31
C ALA A 7 -9.82 -10.40 -18.44
N GLN A 8 -9.27 -11.52 -18.92
CA GLN A 8 -9.17 -12.76 -18.15
C GLN A 8 -7.75 -13.33 -18.21
N ARG A 9 -7.06 -13.32 -17.07
CA ARG A 9 -5.73 -13.91 -16.91
C ARG A 9 -5.85 -15.41 -16.64
N ILE A 10 -4.88 -16.18 -17.14
CA ILE A 10 -4.77 -17.63 -16.86
C ILE A 10 -3.59 -17.98 -15.95
N ARG A 11 -2.77 -16.99 -15.55
CA ARG A 11 -1.58 -17.17 -14.71
C ARG A 11 -1.69 -16.38 -13.41
N GLY A 12 -1.00 -16.86 -12.38
CA GLY A 12 -1.00 -16.23 -11.05
C GLY A 12 -2.39 -16.24 -10.45
N LEU A 13 -3.11 -17.34 -10.64
CA LEU A 13 -4.40 -17.63 -10.01
C LEU A 13 -4.14 -18.53 -8.80
N TYR A 14 -4.97 -18.38 -7.78
CA TYR A 14 -4.98 -19.27 -6.64
C TYR A 14 -5.56 -20.62 -7.09
N GLU A 15 -4.90 -21.71 -6.72
CA GLU A 15 -5.34 -23.10 -6.92
C GLU A 15 -5.48 -23.74 -5.53
N PRO A 16 -6.62 -24.39 -5.17
CA PRO A 16 -6.75 -25.02 -3.86
C PRO A 16 -5.79 -26.18 -3.78
N ASP A 17 -5.39 -26.53 -2.56
CA ASP A 17 -4.55 -27.69 -2.30
C ASP A 17 -3.18 -27.63 -3.00
N SER A 18 -2.84 -26.49 -3.62
CA SER A 18 -1.52 -26.26 -4.19
C SER A 18 -0.49 -26.27 -3.06
N LYS A 19 0.59 -27.02 -3.29
CA LYS A 19 1.73 -27.07 -2.38
C LYS A 19 2.57 -25.80 -2.45
N GLU A 20 2.52 -25.09 -3.58
CA GLU A 20 3.27 -23.85 -3.78
C GLU A 20 2.58 -22.67 -3.08
N PRO A 21 3.32 -21.84 -2.33
CA PRO A 21 2.75 -20.67 -1.70
C PRO A 21 2.11 -19.72 -2.70
N PHE A 22 0.89 -19.26 -2.40
CA PHE A 22 0.23 -18.28 -3.25
C PHE A 22 0.57 -16.86 -2.80
N LYS A 23 1.24 -16.11 -3.68
CA LYS A 23 1.64 -14.73 -3.40
C LYS A 23 0.44 -13.78 -3.41
N LEU A 24 0.25 -13.08 -2.31
CA LEU A 24 -0.84 -12.13 -2.12
C LEU A 24 -0.31 -10.76 -1.66
N SER A 25 -0.50 -9.74 -2.50
CA SER A 25 -0.07 -8.39 -2.15
C SER A 25 -1.04 -7.72 -1.18
N ARG A 26 -0.53 -6.76 -0.39
CA ARG A 26 -1.31 -5.82 0.42
C ARG A 26 -2.50 -5.24 -0.34
N SER A 27 -2.31 -4.79 -1.58
CA SER A 27 -3.41 -4.22 -2.39
C SER A 27 -4.52 -5.22 -2.71
N LYS A 28 -4.23 -6.54 -2.69
CA LYS A 28 -5.24 -7.58 -2.84
C LYS A 28 -5.96 -7.89 -1.53
N ILE A 29 -5.29 -7.73 -0.40
CA ILE A 29 -5.96 -7.76 0.91
C ILE A 29 -6.96 -6.61 1.01
N ASP A 30 -6.56 -5.40 0.58
CA ASP A 30 -7.48 -4.25 0.58
C ASP A 30 -8.65 -4.45 -0.40
N LEU A 31 -8.39 -5.02 -1.58
CA LEU A 31 -9.45 -5.41 -2.53
C LEU A 31 -10.45 -6.39 -1.91
N PHE A 32 -10.00 -7.36 -1.11
CA PHE A 32 -10.90 -8.28 -0.41
C PHE A 32 -11.79 -7.55 0.60
N LEU A 33 -11.21 -6.63 1.38
CA LEU A 33 -11.95 -5.83 2.35
C LEU A 33 -12.93 -4.86 1.70
N GLU A 34 -12.64 -4.40 0.49
CA GLU A 34 -13.54 -3.54 -0.30
C GLU A 34 -14.65 -4.34 -0.97
N CYS A 35 -14.32 -5.46 -1.61
CA CYS A 35 -15.28 -6.31 -2.32
C CYS A 35 -14.76 -7.75 -2.45
N PRO A 36 -15.25 -8.68 -1.61
CA PRO A 36 -14.89 -10.10 -1.68
C PRO A 36 -15.16 -10.71 -3.05
N ARG A 37 -16.24 -10.29 -3.72
CA ARG A 37 -16.57 -10.75 -5.08
C ARG A 37 -15.49 -10.39 -6.09
N CYS A 38 -15.10 -9.11 -6.17
CA CYS A 38 -14.05 -8.68 -7.09
C CYS A 38 -12.71 -9.35 -6.76
N PHE A 39 -12.41 -9.51 -5.48
CA PHE A 39 -11.23 -10.24 -5.04
C PHE A 39 -11.23 -11.70 -5.54
N TYR A 40 -12.32 -12.43 -5.32
CA TYR A 40 -12.45 -13.83 -5.74
C TYR A 40 -12.37 -13.95 -7.25
N LEU A 41 -13.14 -13.14 -8.00
CA LEU A 41 -13.08 -13.11 -9.47
C LEU A 41 -11.65 -12.91 -9.98
N ASP A 42 -10.90 -12.00 -9.37
CA ASP A 42 -9.54 -11.66 -9.80
C ASP A 42 -8.50 -12.74 -9.42
N ARG A 43 -8.52 -13.20 -8.17
CA ARG A 43 -7.49 -14.12 -7.64
C ARG A 43 -7.77 -15.56 -7.99
N ARG A 44 -9.04 -15.94 -8.12
CA ARG A 44 -9.48 -17.32 -8.37
C ARG A 44 -9.79 -17.58 -9.84
N LEU A 45 -10.48 -16.65 -10.50
CA LEU A 45 -11.04 -16.84 -11.85
C LEU A 45 -10.34 -15.99 -12.92
N GLY A 46 -9.37 -15.16 -12.53
CA GLY A 46 -8.56 -14.35 -13.42
C GLY A 46 -9.22 -13.10 -13.96
N VAL A 47 -10.42 -12.75 -13.50
CA VAL A 47 -11.19 -11.58 -13.95
C VAL A 47 -10.96 -10.42 -12.98
N GLY A 48 -9.97 -9.59 -13.31
CA GLY A 48 -9.63 -8.40 -12.53
C GLY A 48 -10.41 -7.16 -12.97
N ARG A 49 -10.66 -6.25 -12.02
CA ARG A 49 -11.17 -4.90 -12.32
C ARG A 49 -10.27 -4.22 -13.38
N PRO A 50 -10.84 -3.57 -14.41
CA PRO A 50 -10.08 -2.69 -15.28
C PRO A 50 -9.27 -1.68 -14.46
N PRO A 51 -7.97 -1.50 -14.71
CA PRO A 51 -7.15 -0.57 -13.94
C PRO A 51 -7.48 0.88 -14.30
N GLY A 52 -7.25 1.79 -13.34
CA GLY A 52 -7.22 3.22 -13.59
C GLY A 52 -5.95 3.68 -14.33
N PHE A 53 -5.85 4.98 -14.60
CA PHE A 53 -4.65 5.57 -15.19
C PHE A 53 -3.46 5.53 -14.23
N PRO A 54 -2.22 5.37 -14.73
CA PRO A 54 -1.03 5.44 -13.91
C PRO A 54 -0.78 6.87 -13.38
N PHE A 55 -0.34 6.98 -12.13
CA PHE A 55 -0.01 8.25 -11.48
C PHE A 55 1.49 8.58 -11.62
N ALA A 56 1.96 8.78 -12.86
CA ALA A 56 3.40 8.91 -13.15
C ALA A 56 4.08 10.09 -12.43
N LEU A 57 3.41 11.23 -12.28
CA LEU A 57 3.96 12.36 -11.51
C LEU A 57 4.11 12.01 -10.03
N ASN A 58 3.12 11.35 -9.43
CA ASN A 58 3.18 10.91 -8.04
C ASN A 58 4.33 9.92 -7.83
N SER A 59 4.53 9.00 -8.78
CA SER A 59 5.69 8.08 -8.78
C SER A 59 7.03 8.80 -8.93
N ALA A 60 7.11 9.90 -9.69
CA ALA A 60 8.33 10.69 -9.79
C ALA A 60 8.66 11.41 -8.48
N VAL A 61 7.65 11.99 -7.81
CA VAL A 61 7.81 12.61 -6.47
C VAL A 61 8.30 11.58 -5.46
N ASP A 62 7.69 10.40 -5.44
CA ASP A 62 8.10 9.28 -4.60
C ASP A 62 9.56 8.85 -4.84
N ALA A 63 9.98 8.72 -6.11
CA ALA A 63 11.35 8.37 -6.46
C ALA A 63 12.36 9.44 -6.00
N LEU A 64 12.02 10.73 -6.16
CA LEU A 64 12.88 11.83 -5.72
C LEU A 64 12.99 11.89 -4.19
N LEU A 65 11.89 11.67 -3.46
CA LEU A 65 11.93 11.55 -2.00
C LEU A 65 12.81 10.39 -1.55
N LYS A 66 12.74 9.23 -2.22
CA LYS A 66 13.63 8.10 -1.91
C LYS A 66 15.09 8.52 -2.06
N GLN A 67 15.46 9.15 -3.16
CA GLN A 67 16.82 9.66 -3.40
C GLN A 67 17.25 10.71 -2.35
N GLU A 68 16.38 11.65 -2.00
CA GLU A 68 16.65 12.67 -0.98
C GLU A 68 16.94 12.00 0.38
N PHE A 69 16.05 11.13 0.84
CA PHE A 69 16.23 10.41 2.11
C PHE A 69 17.44 9.47 2.09
N ASP A 70 17.83 8.93 0.93
CA ASP A 70 19.04 8.11 0.74
C ASP A 70 20.33 8.90 1.02
N VAL A 71 20.41 10.18 0.66
CA VAL A 71 21.55 11.05 0.98
C VAL A 71 21.72 11.18 2.50
N TYR A 72 20.64 11.44 3.24
CA TYR A 72 20.71 11.56 4.70
C TYR A 72 21.03 10.23 5.38
N ARG A 73 20.45 9.13 4.89
CA ARG A 73 20.71 7.77 5.40
C ARG A 73 22.18 7.38 5.25
N ALA A 74 22.78 7.63 4.08
CA ALA A 74 24.19 7.32 3.84
C ALA A 74 25.14 8.06 4.79
N ASN A 75 24.76 9.28 5.19
CA ASN A 75 25.50 10.10 6.13
C ASN A 75 25.14 9.85 7.61
N GLY A 76 24.20 8.95 7.90
CA GLY A 76 23.69 8.70 9.26
C GLY A 76 23.01 9.91 9.90
N ALA A 77 22.59 10.89 9.09
CA ALA A 77 22.06 12.18 9.50
C ALA A 77 20.54 12.17 9.61
N LYS A 78 19.98 13.13 10.37
CA LYS A 78 18.54 13.38 10.37
C LYS A 78 18.16 14.17 9.11
N HIS A 79 16.98 13.87 8.58
CA HIS A 79 16.38 14.65 7.50
C HIS A 79 15.82 15.98 8.06
N PRO A 80 15.90 17.12 7.37
CA PRO A 80 15.36 18.40 7.85
C PRO A 80 13.87 18.35 8.19
N LEU A 81 13.08 17.56 7.45
CA LEU A 81 11.68 17.29 7.78
C LEU A 81 11.52 16.62 9.16
N ILE A 82 12.37 15.65 9.50
CA ILE A 82 12.33 14.98 10.80
C ILE A 82 12.65 15.97 11.92
N GLU A 83 13.66 16.82 11.72
CA GLU A 83 14.06 17.86 12.68
C GLU A 83 12.98 18.92 12.88
N LYS A 84 12.41 19.43 11.78
CA LYS A 84 11.31 20.41 11.78
C LYS A 84 10.13 19.95 12.63
N TYR A 85 9.82 18.66 12.60
CA TYR A 85 8.70 18.07 13.35
C TYR A 85 9.12 17.50 14.72
N GLY A 86 10.39 17.63 15.11
CA GLY A 86 10.89 17.16 16.40
C GLY A 86 10.76 15.64 16.61
N VAL A 87 10.76 14.86 15.54
CA VAL A 87 10.58 13.40 15.63
C VAL A 87 11.87 12.73 16.10
N ASP A 88 11.76 11.85 17.10
CA ASP A 88 12.85 10.96 17.50
C ASP A 88 13.04 9.84 16.48
N ALA A 89 13.65 10.18 15.35
CA ALA A 89 13.98 9.23 14.31
C ALA A 89 15.16 9.70 13.46
N ARG A 90 15.69 8.79 12.65
CA ARG A 90 16.50 9.09 11.46
C ARG A 90 16.26 8.03 10.39
N PRO A 91 16.45 8.34 9.10
CA PRO A 91 16.43 7.33 8.04
C PRO A 91 17.51 6.28 8.30
N VAL A 92 17.17 4.99 8.24
CA VAL A 92 18.06 3.91 8.69
C VAL A 92 18.43 2.98 7.54
N SER A 93 19.70 2.55 7.51
CA SER A 93 20.19 1.52 6.60
C SER A 93 19.71 0.15 7.04
N HIS A 94 19.25 -0.65 6.08
CA HIS A 94 18.94 -2.05 6.28
C HIS A 94 19.33 -2.85 5.04
N LYS A 95 19.92 -4.03 5.22
CA LYS A 95 20.44 -4.87 4.12
C LYS A 95 19.39 -5.23 3.07
N ASP A 96 18.12 -5.28 3.47
CA ASP A 96 16.99 -5.64 2.61
C ASP A 96 16.16 -4.42 2.16
N LEU A 97 16.54 -3.18 2.53
CA LEU A 97 15.70 -2.00 2.26
C LEU A 97 15.43 -1.80 0.76
N ASP A 98 16.44 -1.96 -0.09
CA ASP A 98 16.28 -1.86 -1.54
C ASP A 98 15.26 -2.89 -2.06
N LYS A 99 15.38 -4.13 -1.60
CA LYS A 99 14.42 -5.21 -1.90
C LYS A 99 13.01 -4.86 -1.40
N TRP A 100 12.90 -4.29 -0.20
CA TRP A 100 11.61 -3.93 0.41
C TRP A 100 10.92 -2.76 -0.30
N ARG A 101 11.67 -1.89 -0.98
CA ARG A 101 11.12 -0.76 -1.76
C ARG A 101 10.59 -1.14 -3.14
N HIS A 102 10.92 -2.31 -3.65
CA HIS A 102 10.48 -2.74 -4.98
C HIS A 102 9.14 -3.49 -4.95
N ASN A 103 8.17 -3.02 -5.75
CA ASN A 103 6.79 -3.54 -5.80
C ASN A 103 6.66 -5.06 -6.06
N PHE A 104 7.61 -5.67 -6.77
CA PHE A 104 7.57 -7.10 -7.10
C PHE A 104 8.21 -7.99 -6.03
N THR A 105 9.06 -7.44 -5.17
CA THR A 105 9.69 -8.19 -4.07
C THR A 105 9.05 -7.81 -2.75
N GLY A 106 9.16 -6.55 -2.34
CA GLY A 106 8.64 -6.04 -1.08
C GLY A 106 9.16 -6.77 0.15
N VAL A 107 8.63 -6.40 1.31
CA VAL A 107 8.64 -7.24 2.51
C VAL A 107 7.73 -8.44 2.22
N GLN A 108 8.14 -9.63 2.64
CA GLN A 108 7.38 -10.86 2.43
C GLN A 108 7.28 -11.64 3.75
N PHE A 109 6.16 -12.32 3.96
CA PHE A 109 5.96 -13.25 5.06
C PHE A 109 5.09 -14.42 4.61
N LEU A 110 5.56 -15.65 4.82
CA LEU A 110 4.78 -16.85 4.55
C LEU A 110 3.87 -17.14 5.74
N HIS A 111 2.56 -17.01 5.52
CA HIS A 111 1.56 -17.42 6.49
C HIS A 111 1.30 -18.93 6.35
N GLU A 112 2.11 -19.72 7.07
CA GLU A 112 2.12 -21.19 7.03
C GLU A 112 0.72 -21.82 7.11
N PRO A 113 -0.19 -21.40 8.02
CA PRO A 113 -1.50 -22.05 8.15
C PRO A 113 -2.38 -21.97 6.89
N THR A 114 -2.13 -21.00 6.01
CA THR A 114 -2.93 -20.79 4.78
C THR A 114 -2.10 -20.98 3.50
N ASN A 115 -0.80 -21.25 3.62
CA ASN A 115 0.16 -21.25 2.52
C ASN A 115 0.11 -19.97 1.64
N LEU A 116 -0.15 -18.81 2.27
CA LEU A 116 -0.23 -17.52 1.58
C LEU A 116 1.06 -16.73 1.83
N LEU A 117 1.73 -16.31 0.76
CA LEU A 117 2.91 -15.45 0.83
C LEU A 117 2.46 -13.99 0.76
N ILE A 118 2.30 -13.36 1.93
CA ILE A 118 1.85 -11.97 2.03
C ILE A 118 3.01 -11.03 1.70
N THR A 119 2.74 -10.00 0.90
CA THR A 119 3.79 -9.07 0.46
C THR A 119 3.33 -7.61 0.39
N GLY A 120 4.26 -6.70 0.65
CA GLY A 120 4.04 -5.26 0.52
C GLY A 120 5.36 -4.50 0.40
N ALA A 121 5.42 -3.51 -0.50
CA ALA A 121 6.59 -2.67 -0.68
C ALA A 121 6.46 -1.36 0.11
N ILE A 122 7.41 -1.06 0.98
CA ILE A 122 7.44 0.17 1.77
C ILE A 122 8.17 1.28 1.00
N ASP A 123 7.90 2.55 1.29
CA ASP A 123 8.64 3.63 0.64
C ASP A 123 9.92 3.95 1.38
N ASP A 124 9.85 4.03 2.71
CA ASP A 124 11.02 4.30 3.54
C ASP A 124 10.94 3.67 4.94
N LEU A 125 12.10 3.60 5.59
CA LEU A 125 12.33 3.04 6.90
C LEU A 125 13.18 3.99 7.72
N TRP A 126 12.64 4.41 8.86
CA TRP A 126 13.36 5.17 9.88
C TRP A 126 13.59 4.29 11.12
N GLN A 127 14.42 4.76 12.04
CA GLN A 127 14.62 4.13 13.35
C GLN A 127 14.68 5.20 14.45
N ASN A 128 14.02 4.94 15.56
CA ASN A 128 14.06 5.81 16.75
C ASN A 128 15.22 5.48 17.69
N SER A 129 15.41 6.29 18.74
CA SER A 129 16.47 6.07 19.73
C SER A 129 16.35 4.77 20.52
N LYS A 130 15.16 4.15 20.54
CA LYS A 130 14.91 2.84 21.19
C LYS A 130 15.30 1.65 20.30
N GLY A 131 15.62 1.88 19.04
CA GLY A 131 15.93 0.82 18.08
C GLY A 131 14.72 0.29 17.32
N GLU A 132 13.52 0.80 17.58
CA GLU A 132 12.31 0.40 16.84
C GLU A 132 12.35 0.95 15.42
N TYR A 133 12.03 0.12 14.44
CA TYR A 133 11.80 0.57 13.07
C TYR A 133 10.48 1.32 12.96
N ILE A 134 10.47 2.35 12.12
CA ILE A 134 9.32 3.19 11.81
C ILE A 134 9.09 3.11 10.30
N VAL A 135 7.91 2.63 9.90
CA VAL A 135 7.51 2.59 8.50
C VAL A 135 7.08 3.98 8.06
N VAL A 136 7.54 4.38 6.87
CA VAL A 136 7.20 5.66 6.27
C VAL A 136 6.68 5.43 4.86
N ASP A 137 5.59 6.10 4.53
CA ASP A 137 4.90 5.96 3.26
C ASP A 137 4.72 7.34 2.62
N TYR A 138 4.99 7.44 1.32
CA TYR A 138 5.00 8.69 0.58
C TYR A 138 3.68 8.87 -0.16
N LYS A 139 3.07 10.05 0.01
CA LYS A 139 1.83 10.42 -0.67
C LYS A 139 2.04 11.71 -1.43
N ALA A 140 1.60 11.74 -2.68
CA ALA A 140 1.57 12.95 -3.48
C ALA A 140 0.16 13.19 -4.02
N THR A 141 -0.27 14.44 -4.06
CA THR A 141 -1.54 14.88 -4.67
C THR A 141 -1.44 16.34 -5.09
N ALA A 142 -2.52 16.92 -5.59
CA ALA A 142 -2.69 18.37 -5.74
C ALA A 142 -4.13 18.75 -5.36
N LYS A 143 -4.31 19.29 -4.16
CA LYS A 143 -5.59 19.71 -3.58
C LYS A 143 -5.47 21.14 -3.05
N ALA A 144 -6.55 21.90 -3.17
CA ALA A 144 -6.61 23.27 -2.64
C ALA A 144 -6.58 23.32 -1.10
N GLU A 145 -7.03 22.27 -0.42
CA GLU A 145 -7.01 22.18 1.05
C GLU A 145 -5.62 21.75 1.55
N GLU A 146 -5.22 22.28 2.71
CA GLU A 146 -4.04 21.80 3.43
C GLU A 146 -4.31 20.39 3.98
N ILE A 147 -3.33 19.50 3.86
CA ILE A 147 -3.45 18.10 4.28
C ILE A 147 -2.57 17.90 5.51
N THR A 148 -3.14 18.04 6.69
CA THR A 148 -2.42 17.86 7.97
C THR A 148 -2.81 16.58 8.72
N LYS A 149 -3.82 15.86 8.22
CA LYS A 149 -4.37 14.64 8.84
C LYS A 149 -4.96 13.68 7.81
N LEU A 150 -5.08 12.42 8.21
CA LEU A 150 -5.71 11.37 7.42
C LEU A 150 -7.15 11.08 7.88
N ASP A 151 -8.09 11.98 7.57
CA ASP A 151 -9.47 11.94 8.08
C ASP A 151 -10.57 11.74 7.02
N LYS A 152 -10.23 11.74 5.73
CA LYS A 152 -11.13 11.48 4.62
C LYS A 152 -11.35 9.97 4.40
N ASP A 153 -12.50 9.58 3.84
CA ASP A 153 -12.88 8.16 3.69
C ASP A 153 -11.86 7.33 2.90
N TRP A 154 -11.31 7.89 1.82
CA TRP A 154 -10.30 7.20 1.01
C TRP A 154 -8.96 7.01 1.73
N HIS A 155 -8.70 7.74 2.82
CA HIS A 155 -7.49 7.54 3.63
C HIS A 155 -7.51 6.23 4.41
N LYS A 156 -8.65 5.54 4.50
CA LYS A 156 -8.75 4.20 5.12
C LYS A 156 -7.80 3.20 4.46
N GLY A 157 -7.65 3.26 3.13
CA GLY A 157 -6.69 2.42 2.39
C GLY A 157 -5.23 2.70 2.77
N TYR A 158 -4.88 3.97 3.03
CA TYR A 158 -3.53 4.36 3.46
C TYR A 158 -3.21 3.85 4.87
N LYS A 159 -4.19 3.93 5.79
CA LYS A 159 -4.07 3.40 7.14
C LYS A 159 -3.85 1.89 7.14
N ARG A 160 -4.69 1.14 6.40
CA ARG A 160 -4.53 -0.31 6.21
C ARG A 160 -3.19 -0.68 5.59
N GLN A 161 -2.71 0.15 4.67
CA GLN A 161 -1.41 -0.04 4.05
C GLN A 161 -0.29 0.01 5.07
N MET A 162 -0.26 1.05 5.91
CA MET A 162 0.71 1.19 7.00
C MET A 162 0.66 -0.01 7.96
N GLU A 163 -0.55 -0.42 8.36
CA GLU A 163 -0.77 -1.52 9.31
C GLU A 163 -0.29 -2.87 8.77
N ILE A 164 -0.51 -3.16 7.49
CA ILE A 164 0.02 -4.37 6.86
C ILE A 164 1.56 -4.35 6.81
N TYR A 165 2.17 -3.19 6.57
CA TYR A 165 3.63 -3.08 6.55
C TYR A 165 4.24 -3.29 7.94
N GLN A 166 3.65 -2.68 8.96
CA GLN A 166 4.03 -2.91 10.35
C GLN A 166 3.86 -4.38 10.72
N TRP A 167 2.74 -5.00 10.34
CA TRP A 167 2.52 -6.44 10.54
C TRP A 167 3.60 -7.29 9.87
N LEU A 168 3.90 -7.04 8.58
CA LEU A 168 4.91 -7.78 7.83
C LEU A 168 6.30 -7.72 8.48
N LEU A 169 6.74 -6.53 8.91
CA LEU A 169 8.03 -6.37 9.57
C LEU A 169 8.04 -7.06 10.96
N ARG A 170 6.96 -6.94 11.74
CA ARG A 170 6.82 -7.65 13.03
C ARG A 170 6.86 -9.16 12.86
N ARG A 171 6.18 -9.70 11.85
CA ARG A 171 6.20 -11.14 11.53
C ARG A 171 7.57 -11.64 11.09
N ASN A 172 8.42 -10.74 10.60
CA ASN A 172 9.82 -11.02 10.29
C ASN A 172 10.77 -10.78 11.48
N GLY A 173 10.25 -10.62 12.70
CA GLY A 173 11.03 -10.56 13.94
C GLY A 173 11.63 -9.20 14.26
N TYR A 174 11.20 -8.14 13.57
CA TYR A 174 11.66 -6.78 13.83
C TYR A 174 10.83 -6.10 14.92
N GLU A 175 11.49 -5.30 15.76
CA GLU A 175 10.82 -4.35 16.65
C GLU A 175 10.34 -3.15 15.83
N VAL A 176 9.04 -2.88 15.82
CA VAL A 176 8.41 -1.88 14.96
C VAL A 176 7.49 -1.00 15.78
N SER A 177 7.71 0.31 15.72
CA SER A 177 6.89 1.30 16.38
C SER A 177 5.44 1.23 15.89
N ASP A 178 4.48 1.40 16.81
CA ASP A 178 3.07 1.55 16.44
C ASP A 178 2.83 2.80 15.61
N THR A 179 3.68 3.82 15.75
CA THR A 179 3.60 5.05 14.96
C THR A 179 4.37 4.90 13.67
N GLY A 180 3.67 4.93 12.55
CA GLY A 180 4.23 5.20 11.22
C GLY A 180 4.03 6.66 10.83
N TYR A 181 4.69 7.09 9.74
CA TYR A 181 4.52 8.44 9.22
C TYR A 181 4.16 8.45 7.75
N PHE A 182 3.35 9.43 7.36
CA PHE A 182 3.13 9.77 5.96
C PHE A 182 3.86 11.07 5.64
N VAL A 183 4.78 11.02 4.66
CA VAL A 183 5.33 12.23 4.04
C VAL A 183 4.39 12.60 2.91
N TYR A 184 3.63 13.66 3.11
CA TYR A 184 2.57 14.07 2.20
C TYR A 184 2.99 15.32 1.43
N CYS A 185 3.15 15.19 0.11
CA CYS A 185 3.45 16.26 -0.83
C CYS A 185 2.16 16.73 -1.51
N ASN A 186 1.69 17.93 -1.18
CA ASN A 186 0.52 18.54 -1.82
C ASN A 186 0.97 19.60 -2.83
N GLY A 187 0.75 19.32 -4.12
CA GLY A 187 1.10 20.19 -5.24
C GLY A 187 0.24 21.44 -5.28
N LYS A 188 0.89 22.58 -5.48
CA LYS A 188 0.28 23.91 -5.56
C LYS A 188 -0.20 24.20 -6.98
N ALA A 189 -1.50 24.03 -7.18
CA ALA A 189 -2.18 24.31 -8.45
C ALA A 189 -2.71 25.75 -8.55
N ASP A 190 -2.39 26.59 -7.58
CA ASP A 190 -2.86 27.97 -7.41
C ASP A 190 -1.75 29.03 -7.65
N ARG A 191 -0.62 28.62 -8.23
CA ARG A 191 0.45 29.55 -8.63
C ARG A 191 0.02 30.38 -9.83
N GLU A 192 0.58 31.60 -9.94
CA GLU A 192 0.29 32.53 -11.04
C GLU A 192 0.61 31.93 -12.43
N SER A 193 1.65 31.10 -12.49
CA SER A 193 2.15 30.45 -13.71
C SER A 193 2.73 29.06 -13.39
N PHE A 194 2.86 28.22 -14.42
CA PHE A 194 3.44 26.87 -14.26
C PHE A 194 4.97 26.87 -14.28
N ASP A 195 5.62 27.73 -15.10
CA ASP A 195 7.08 27.90 -15.18
C ASP A 195 7.93 26.61 -15.24
N GLY A 196 7.36 25.52 -15.77
CA GLY A 196 8.02 24.22 -15.82
C GLY A 196 8.25 23.57 -14.45
N LYS A 197 7.54 24.01 -13.40
CA LYS A 197 7.73 23.59 -12.02
C LYS A 197 6.40 23.36 -11.33
N LEU A 198 6.28 22.24 -10.61
CA LEU A 198 5.24 22.05 -9.61
C LEU A 198 5.85 22.27 -8.23
N GLU A 199 5.30 23.22 -7.49
CA GLU A 199 5.68 23.46 -6.09
C GLU A 199 4.83 22.60 -5.16
N PHE A 200 5.38 22.21 -4.02
CA PHE A 200 4.69 21.37 -3.05
C PHE A 200 4.75 21.96 -1.64
N ASP A 201 3.65 21.84 -0.90
CA ASP A 201 3.69 21.83 0.56
C ASP A 201 3.96 20.40 1.02
N VAL A 202 4.91 20.24 1.93
CA VAL A 202 5.28 18.93 2.50
C VAL A 202 4.92 18.90 3.97
N THR A 203 4.03 17.98 4.33
CA THR A 203 3.60 17.75 5.70
C THR A 203 3.99 16.35 6.16
N LEU A 204 4.33 16.23 7.45
CA LEU A 204 4.58 14.94 8.08
C LEU A 204 3.39 14.59 8.99
N ILE A 205 2.68 13.50 8.67
CA ILE A 205 1.46 13.10 9.38
C ILE A 205 1.75 11.82 10.17
N PRO A 206 1.74 11.84 11.52
CA PRO A 206 1.87 10.64 12.33
C PRO A 206 0.59 9.80 12.28
N TYR A 207 0.74 8.48 12.26
CA TYR A 207 -0.36 7.54 12.36
C TYR A 207 0.01 6.37 13.28
N LYS A 208 -0.76 6.21 14.37
CA LYS A 208 -0.67 5.04 15.23
C LYS A 208 -1.49 3.90 14.63
N GLY A 209 -0.82 2.92 14.02
CA GLY A 209 -1.44 1.79 13.36
C GLY A 209 -1.88 0.70 14.33
N ASP A 210 -2.96 0.00 13.97
CA ASP A 210 -3.38 -1.24 14.60
C ASP A 210 -3.45 -2.36 13.57
N SER A 211 -2.57 -3.35 13.68
CA SER A 211 -2.50 -4.50 12.79
C SER A 211 -3.28 -5.72 13.28
N SER A 212 -4.07 -5.60 14.36
CA SER A 212 -4.81 -6.73 14.98
C SER A 212 -5.79 -7.41 14.01
N TRP A 213 -6.30 -6.68 13.02
CA TRP A 213 -7.24 -7.18 12.03
C TRP A 213 -6.61 -8.02 10.91
N VAL A 214 -5.29 -7.91 10.70
CA VAL A 214 -4.59 -8.47 9.53
C VAL A 214 -4.66 -10.00 9.53
N GLU A 215 -4.37 -10.63 10.67
CA GLU A 215 -4.38 -12.10 10.83
C GLU A 215 -5.74 -12.71 10.48
N LYS A 216 -6.80 -12.19 11.11
CA LYS A 216 -8.18 -12.64 10.84
C LYS A 216 -8.53 -12.47 9.36
N THR A 217 -8.12 -11.36 8.75
CA THR A 217 -8.40 -11.09 7.34
C THR A 217 -7.69 -12.08 6.41
N ILE A 218 -6.45 -12.48 6.73
CA ILE A 218 -5.74 -13.53 5.97
C ILE A 218 -6.48 -14.86 6.03
N LEU A 219 -6.99 -15.24 7.21
CA LEU A 219 -7.80 -16.44 7.38
C LEU A 219 -9.13 -16.36 6.60
N ASP A 220 -9.81 -15.23 6.66
CA ASP A 220 -11.06 -14.99 5.92
C ASP A 220 -10.84 -15.02 4.40
N ILE A 221 -9.71 -14.47 3.92
CA ILE A 221 -9.28 -14.55 2.52
C ILE A 221 -9.07 -16.00 2.10
N HIS A 222 -8.32 -16.76 2.90
CA HIS A 222 -8.05 -18.16 2.61
C HIS A 222 -9.36 -18.97 2.54
N LYS A 223 -10.28 -18.74 3.48
CA LYS A 223 -11.61 -19.36 3.45
C LYS A 223 -12.38 -18.98 2.17
N CYS A 224 -12.42 -17.70 1.82
CA CYS A 224 -13.08 -17.20 0.62
C CYS A 224 -12.54 -17.88 -0.66
N LEU A 225 -11.22 -18.00 -0.78
CA LEU A 225 -10.59 -18.65 -1.93
C LEU A 225 -10.92 -20.15 -2.06
N ASN A 226 -11.22 -20.81 -0.94
CA ASN A 226 -11.53 -22.25 -0.88
C ASN A 226 -13.03 -22.58 -0.86
N ASP A 227 -13.93 -21.59 -0.70
CA ASP A 227 -15.38 -21.82 -0.61
C ASP A 227 -16.00 -22.36 -1.93
N GLY A 228 -15.32 -22.18 -3.06
CA GLY A 228 -15.76 -22.63 -4.38
C GLY A 228 -16.91 -21.81 -4.97
N LYS A 229 -17.58 -20.96 -4.18
CA LYS A 229 -18.65 -20.06 -4.61
C LYS A 229 -18.12 -18.63 -4.76
N ILE A 230 -18.67 -17.92 -5.75
CA ILE A 230 -18.40 -16.49 -5.89
C ILE A 230 -19.14 -15.77 -4.76
N PRO A 231 -18.43 -15.02 -3.88
CA PRO A 231 -19.07 -14.35 -2.75
C PRO A 231 -19.90 -13.14 -3.20
N GLU A 232 -20.66 -12.61 -2.25
CA GLU A 232 -21.43 -11.38 -2.43
C GLU A 232 -20.54 -10.17 -2.72
N ALA A 233 -21.10 -9.22 -3.47
CA ALA A 233 -20.44 -7.96 -3.75
C ALA A 233 -20.33 -7.10 -2.49
N GLY A 234 -19.29 -6.26 -2.42
CA GLY A 234 -19.27 -5.16 -1.47
C GLY A 234 -20.39 -4.16 -1.77
N SER A 235 -20.99 -3.57 -0.73
CA SER A 235 -22.12 -2.64 -0.82
C SER A 235 -21.87 -1.46 -1.77
N ASP A 236 -20.67 -0.90 -1.69
CA ASP A 236 -20.30 0.34 -2.38
C ASP A 236 -19.31 0.08 -3.53
N CYS A 237 -19.37 -1.12 -4.13
CA CYS A 237 -18.45 -1.49 -5.19
C CYS A 237 -18.94 -0.98 -6.56
N ASP A 238 -18.35 0.13 -7.04
CA ASP A 238 -18.65 0.73 -8.34
C ASP A 238 -18.58 -0.26 -9.51
N TYR A 239 -17.61 -1.17 -9.51
CA TYR A 239 -17.46 -2.18 -10.56
C TYR A 239 -18.61 -3.19 -10.57
N CYS A 240 -19.06 -3.64 -9.40
CA CYS A 240 -20.21 -4.54 -9.31
C CYS A 240 -21.51 -3.79 -9.67
N GLY A 241 -21.64 -2.54 -9.22
CA GLY A 241 -22.76 -1.66 -9.60
C GLY A 241 -22.87 -1.45 -11.11
N TYR A 242 -21.74 -1.20 -11.77
CA TYR A 242 -21.65 -1.09 -13.22
C TYR A 242 -22.11 -2.39 -13.91
N ILE A 243 -21.57 -3.55 -13.53
CA ILE A 243 -21.93 -4.85 -14.12
C ILE A 243 -23.42 -5.15 -13.95
N ASN A 244 -23.97 -4.91 -12.75
CA ASN A 244 -25.39 -5.13 -12.48
C ASN A 244 -26.27 -4.20 -13.32
N SER A 245 -25.85 -2.94 -13.49
CA SER A 245 -26.57 -1.96 -14.31
C SER A 245 -26.62 -2.40 -15.78
N VAL A 246 -25.50 -2.89 -16.34
CA VAL A 246 -25.45 -3.43 -17.71
C VAL A 246 -26.39 -4.63 -17.84
N LYS A 247 -26.28 -5.62 -16.95
CA LYS A 247 -27.13 -6.83 -16.96
C LYS A 247 -28.62 -6.54 -16.81
N SER A 248 -28.99 -5.43 -16.16
CA SER A 248 -30.40 -5.02 -16.04
C SER A 248 -31.02 -4.50 -17.34
N LYS A 249 -30.20 -4.30 -18.38
CA LYS A 249 -30.60 -3.78 -19.69
C LYS A 249 -30.48 -4.82 -20.82
N GLU A 250 -29.92 -5.99 -20.53
CA GLU A 250 -29.80 -7.14 -21.44
C GLU A 250 -30.84 -8.21 -21.07
#